data_AF-A0AAE2JUC9-F1
#
_entry.id   AF-A0AAE2JUC9-F1
#
_cell.length_a   1.000
_cell.length_b   1.000
_cell.length_c   1.000
_cell.angle_alpha   90.00
_cell.angle_beta   90.00
_cell.angle_gamma   90.00
#
_symmetry.space_group_name_H-M   'P 1'
#
loop_
_entity.id
_entity.type
_entity.pdbx_description
1 polymer ?
#
loop_
_entity_poly.entity_id
_entity_poly.type
_entity_poly.pdbx_seq_one_letter_code
_entity_poly.pdbx_strand_id
1 'polypeptide(L)'
;MDQLINPTKHSFYFRLSERDCYKVRTGRCSLDLSDEEFKSLEGKEYEYALRCRRLAAHYIKPDMHKKHSGIFASINACGHISFSDGQHRMCICKRSGVTKLLVYLSDNGDYVCHICQDKNKKLTAFEKLKQLLFNKSPRKLARENDFIDDEFFD
;
A
#
# COMPACT_ATOMS: atom_id res chain seq x y z
N MET A 1 13.74 -0.41 14.57
CA MET A 1 14.39 0.81 15.12
C MET A 1 13.96 1.99 14.28
N ASP A 2 13.98 3.19 14.84
CA ASP A 2 13.64 4.40 14.08
C ASP A 2 14.74 4.72 13.07
N GLN A 3 14.35 4.91 11.81
CA GLN A 3 15.24 5.13 10.68
C GLN A 3 14.66 6.20 9.76
N LEU A 4 15.53 7.08 9.27
CA LEU A 4 15.17 8.00 8.18
C LEU A 4 15.28 7.26 6.85
N ILE A 5 14.17 7.16 6.13
CA ILE A 5 14.13 6.57 4.79
C ILE A 5 13.69 7.60 3.74
N ASN A 6 13.96 7.28 2.48
CA ASN A 6 13.36 7.96 1.33
C ASN A 6 12.27 7.05 0.72
N PRO A 7 10.98 7.29 1.00
CA PRO A 7 9.88 6.53 0.43
C PRO A 7 9.94 6.34 -1.10
N THR A 8 10.44 7.31 -1.86
CA THR A 8 10.48 7.21 -3.33
C THR A 8 11.53 6.24 -3.87
N LYS A 9 12.41 5.72 -3.00
CA LYS A 9 13.49 4.77 -3.36
C LYS A 9 13.20 3.33 -2.94
N HIS A 10 12.00 3.06 -2.43
CA HIS A 10 11.62 1.75 -1.94
C HIS A 10 10.34 1.25 -2.60
N SER A 11 10.26 -0.06 -2.70
CA SER A 11 9.11 -0.80 -3.19
C SER A 11 8.32 -1.34 -2.00
N PHE A 12 7.02 -1.10 -1.98
CA PHE A 12 6.16 -1.38 -0.84
C PHE A 12 5.13 -2.44 -1.17
N TYR A 13 4.96 -3.37 -0.24
CA TYR A 13 3.91 -4.38 -0.28
C TYR A 13 2.70 -3.89 0.52
N PHE A 14 1.64 -3.56 -0.21
CA PHE A 14 0.39 -3.09 0.36
C PHE A 14 -0.62 -4.23 0.49
N ARG A 15 -1.30 -4.23 1.62
CA ARG A 15 -2.48 -5.05 1.95
C ARG A 15 -3.63 -4.10 2.18
N LEU A 16 -4.13 -3.51 1.09
CA LEU A 16 -5.20 -2.50 1.09
C LEU A 16 -6.36 -3.02 0.26
N SER A 17 -7.57 -2.93 0.79
CA SER A 17 -8.78 -3.40 0.16
C SER A 17 -9.66 -2.25 -0.34
N GLU A 18 -10.70 -2.58 -1.11
CA GLU A 18 -11.76 -1.64 -1.48
C GLU A 18 -12.46 -0.99 -0.28
N ARG A 19 -12.29 -1.54 0.94
CA ARG A 19 -12.87 -1.02 2.18
C ARG A 19 -12.00 0.01 2.89
N ASP A 20 -10.73 0.10 2.55
CA ASP A 20 -9.78 0.99 3.23
C ASP A 20 -9.06 1.96 2.29
N CYS A 21 -8.99 1.64 0.98
CA CYS A 21 -8.34 2.45 -0.03
C CYS A 21 -9.30 2.83 -1.17
N TYR A 22 -9.53 4.13 -1.33
CA TYR A 22 -10.37 4.67 -2.39
C TYR A 22 -9.88 4.29 -3.80
N LYS A 23 -8.55 4.28 -4.04
CA LYS A 23 -7.98 3.86 -5.33
C LYS A 23 -8.25 2.39 -5.64
N VAL A 24 -8.12 1.50 -4.65
CA VAL A 24 -8.42 0.07 -4.85
C VAL A 24 -9.90 -0.12 -5.17
N ARG A 25 -10.77 0.66 -4.50
CA ARG A 25 -12.22 0.64 -4.70
C ARG A 25 -12.68 1.15 -6.07
N THR A 26 -12.12 2.26 -6.54
CA THR A 26 -12.66 3.01 -7.70
C THR A 26 -11.73 3.04 -8.91
N GLY A 27 -10.50 2.57 -8.77
CA GLY A 27 -9.43 2.74 -9.75
C GLY A 27 -8.75 4.12 -9.71
N ARG A 28 -9.33 5.13 -9.05
CA ARG A 28 -8.79 6.50 -9.00
C ARG A 28 -8.43 6.91 -7.56
N CYS A 29 -7.29 7.56 -7.36
CA CYS A 29 -6.90 8.03 -6.02
C CYS A 29 -7.74 9.24 -5.60
N SER A 30 -8.16 9.31 -4.33
CA SER A 30 -8.92 10.47 -3.82
C SER A 30 -8.08 11.76 -3.74
N LEU A 31 -6.76 11.64 -3.78
CA LEU A 31 -5.85 12.77 -3.88
C LEU A 31 -5.77 13.35 -5.29
N ASP A 32 -6.23 12.60 -6.31
CA ASP A 32 -6.22 13.03 -7.71
C ASP A 32 -7.59 13.58 -8.15
N LEU A 33 -8.56 13.65 -7.23
CA LEU A 33 -9.84 14.30 -7.44
C LEU A 33 -9.69 15.81 -7.34
N SER A 34 -10.33 16.56 -8.23
CA SER A 34 -10.54 18.00 -8.05
C SER A 34 -11.40 18.26 -6.81
N ASP A 35 -11.44 19.51 -6.35
CA ASP A 35 -12.29 19.87 -5.22
C ASP A 35 -13.78 19.81 -5.57
N GLU A 36 -14.14 20.11 -6.82
CA GLU A 36 -15.51 19.96 -7.33
C GLU A 36 -15.91 18.48 -7.36
N GLU A 37 -15.04 17.61 -7.90
CA GLU A 37 -15.27 16.17 -7.93
C GLU A 37 -15.42 15.62 -6.51
N PHE A 38 -14.52 15.99 -5.59
CA PHE A 38 -14.58 15.56 -4.21
C PHE A 38 -15.85 16.04 -3.48
N LYS A 39 -16.28 17.29 -3.69
CA LYS A 39 -17.50 17.85 -3.08
C LYS A 39 -18.78 17.23 -3.63
N SER A 40 -18.73 16.68 -4.85
CA SER A 40 -19.86 15.97 -5.45
C SER A 40 -20.05 14.55 -4.91
N LEU A 41 -19.08 14.02 -4.15
CA LEU A 41 -19.21 12.71 -3.50
C LEU A 41 -20.21 12.79 -2.35
N GLU A 42 -21.04 11.75 -2.23
CA GLU A 42 -22.04 11.65 -1.17
C GLU A 42 -21.84 10.38 -0.32
N GLY A 43 -22.33 10.45 0.93
CA GLY A 43 -22.37 9.32 1.84
C GLY A 43 -21.01 8.65 2.06
N LYS A 44 -20.95 7.33 1.84
CA LYS A 44 -19.74 6.53 2.10
C LYS A 44 -18.58 6.89 1.18
N GLU A 45 -18.84 7.30 -0.06
CA GLU A 45 -17.76 7.66 -1.00
C GLU A 45 -16.99 8.88 -0.51
N TYR A 46 -17.71 9.87 0.01
CA TYR A 46 -17.11 11.06 0.61
C TYR A 46 -16.20 10.68 1.79
N GLU A 47 -16.68 9.86 2.71
CA GLU A 47 -15.91 9.42 3.88
C GLU A 47 -14.64 8.63 3.49
N TYR A 48 -14.75 7.72 2.52
CA TYR A 48 -13.59 6.96 2.03
C TYR A 48 -12.56 7.87 1.36
N ALA A 49 -13.01 8.80 0.51
CA ALA A 49 -12.12 9.74 -0.17
C ALA A 49 -11.45 10.72 0.81
N LEU A 50 -12.19 11.19 1.83
CA LEU A 50 -11.77 12.16 2.81
C LEU A 50 -10.61 11.67 3.69
N ARG A 51 -10.55 10.36 3.98
CA ARG A 51 -9.53 9.76 4.84
C ARG A 51 -8.10 10.08 4.37
N CYS A 52 -7.80 9.82 3.09
CA CYS A 52 -6.46 10.10 2.55
C CYS A 52 -6.21 11.61 2.39
N ARG A 53 -7.22 12.41 2.04
CA ARG A 53 -7.10 13.88 1.94
C ARG A 53 -6.74 14.51 3.30
N ARG A 54 -7.38 14.07 4.40
CA ARG A 54 -7.04 14.52 5.77
C ARG A 54 -5.63 14.11 6.17
N LEU A 55 -5.23 12.87 5.87
CA LEU A 55 -3.88 12.41 6.15
C LEU A 55 -2.84 13.19 5.36
N ALA A 56 -3.09 13.48 4.07
CA ALA A 56 -2.19 14.26 3.22
C ALA A 56 -1.94 15.66 3.79
N ALA A 57 -3.00 16.35 4.23
CA ALA A 57 -2.88 17.65 4.89
C ALA A 57 -2.01 17.63 6.17
N HIS A 58 -1.87 16.46 6.82
CA HIS A 58 -1.01 16.30 7.99
C HIS A 58 0.43 15.93 7.62
N TYR A 59 0.63 15.01 6.66
CA TYR A 59 1.92 14.40 6.36
C TYR A 59 2.76 15.16 5.32
N ILE A 60 2.15 16.03 4.51
CA ILE A 60 2.85 16.86 3.53
C ILE A 60 3.20 18.22 4.17
N LYS A 61 3.89 18.19 5.31
CA LYS A 61 4.42 19.41 5.97
C LYS A 61 5.95 19.37 6.00
N PRO A 62 6.64 20.51 5.86
CA PRO A 62 8.10 20.56 5.74
C PRO A 62 8.87 19.89 6.88
N ASP A 63 8.30 19.85 8.08
CA ASP A 63 8.95 19.39 9.32
C ASP A 63 8.58 17.97 9.74
N MET A 64 7.77 17.24 8.96
CA MET A 64 7.30 15.89 9.35
C MET A 64 8.44 14.88 9.54
N HIS A 65 9.58 15.07 8.87
CA HIS A 65 10.78 14.24 9.05
C HIS A 65 11.42 14.37 10.44
N LYS A 66 11.07 15.41 11.23
CA LYS A 66 11.63 15.66 12.56
C LYS A 66 10.92 14.89 13.67
N LYS A 67 9.77 14.26 13.37
CA LYS A 67 8.99 13.48 14.33
C LYS A 67 8.77 12.08 13.77
N HIS A 68 8.61 11.11 14.67
CA HIS A 68 8.24 9.77 14.26
C HIS A 68 6.89 9.81 13.52
N SER A 69 6.86 9.24 12.31
CA SER A 69 5.69 9.30 11.42
C SER A 69 4.53 8.37 11.84
N GLY A 70 4.70 7.60 12.90
CA GLY A 70 3.76 6.54 13.28
C GLY A 70 3.65 5.44 12.23
N ILE A 71 4.66 5.28 11.37
CA ILE A 71 4.73 4.20 10.40
C ILE A 71 5.64 3.11 10.97
N PHE A 72 5.12 1.90 10.98
CA PHE A 72 5.80 0.71 11.47
C PHE A 72 5.87 -0.30 10.33
N ALA A 73 7.09 -0.59 9.92
CA ALA A 73 7.35 -1.35 8.71
C ALA A 73 8.51 -2.32 8.91
N SER A 74 8.58 -3.30 8.01
CA SER A 74 9.65 -4.29 8.00
C SER A 74 10.13 -4.57 6.58
N ILE A 75 11.45 -4.64 6.40
CA ILE A 75 12.05 -5.07 5.13
C ILE A 75 11.96 -6.59 5.05
N ASN A 76 11.42 -7.11 3.95
CA ASN A 76 11.34 -8.55 3.69
C ASN A 76 12.58 -9.04 2.93
N ALA A 77 12.84 -10.35 2.93
CA ALA A 77 13.93 -10.99 2.16
C ALA A 77 13.82 -10.72 0.64
N CYS A 78 12.62 -10.47 0.13
CA CYS A 78 12.40 -10.09 -1.28
C CYS A 78 12.63 -8.60 -1.57
N GLY A 79 13.15 -7.81 -0.63
CA GLY A 79 13.42 -6.38 -0.79
C GLY A 79 12.20 -5.46 -0.61
N HIS A 80 10.98 -5.98 -0.75
CA HIS A 80 9.75 -5.23 -0.48
C HIS A 80 9.59 -4.89 1.00
N ILE A 81 9.06 -3.70 1.28
CA ILE A 81 8.73 -3.28 2.64
C ILE A 81 7.26 -3.60 2.96
N SER A 82 7.04 -4.37 4.02
CA SER A 82 5.73 -4.67 4.62
C SER A 82 5.37 -3.69 5.73
N PHE A 83 4.08 -3.62 6.08
CA PHE A 83 3.60 -2.75 7.15
C PHE A 83 2.86 -3.52 8.24
N SER A 84 3.13 -3.17 9.49
CA SER A 84 2.24 -3.44 10.62
C SER A 84 1.26 -2.29 10.86
N ASP A 85 1.67 -1.04 10.60
CA ASP A 85 0.80 0.12 10.58
C ASP A 85 1.35 1.24 9.68
N GLY A 86 0.48 2.09 9.16
CA GLY A 86 0.85 3.30 8.42
C GLY A 86 0.91 3.17 6.91
N GLN A 87 0.30 2.14 6.31
CA GLN A 87 0.24 1.93 4.86
C GLN A 87 -0.18 3.20 4.08
N HIS A 88 -1.31 3.81 4.43
CA HIS A 88 -1.77 5.04 3.77
C HIS A 88 -0.80 6.22 3.98
N ARG A 89 -0.20 6.34 5.16
CA ARG A 89 0.76 7.42 5.46
C ARG A 89 2.01 7.29 4.60
N MET A 90 2.54 6.07 4.44
CA MET A 90 3.67 5.80 3.56
C MET A 90 3.33 6.08 2.10
N CYS A 91 2.19 5.58 1.63
CA CYS A 91 1.71 5.82 0.26
C CYS A 91 1.59 7.32 -0.05
N ILE A 92 1.01 8.11 0.86
CA ILE A 92 0.92 9.57 0.76
C ILE A 92 2.31 10.20 0.66
N CYS A 93 3.24 9.81 1.53
CA CYS A 93 4.59 10.36 1.52
C CYS A 93 5.34 10.04 0.22
N LYS A 94 5.27 8.79 -0.27
CA LYS A 94 5.88 8.39 -1.56
C LYS A 94 5.28 9.19 -2.72
N ARG A 95 3.96 9.24 -2.83
CA ARG A 95 3.26 9.98 -3.90
C ARG A 95 3.57 11.48 -3.89
N SER A 96 3.74 12.06 -2.70
CA SER A 96 4.02 13.48 -2.54
C SER A 96 5.52 13.83 -2.71
N GLY A 97 6.36 12.86 -3.08
CA GLY A 97 7.79 13.08 -3.27
C GLY A 97 8.55 13.37 -1.98
N VAL A 98 8.04 12.98 -0.82
CA VAL A 98 8.74 13.17 0.45
C VAL A 98 10.01 12.32 0.42
N THR A 99 11.17 12.95 0.57
CA THR A 99 12.48 12.27 0.46
C THR A 99 13.09 11.87 1.80
N LYS A 100 12.53 12.35 2.92
CA LYS A 100 13.01 12.05 4.28
C LYS A 100 11.80 11.81 5.18
N LEU A 101 11.71 10.61 5.74
CA LEU A 101 10.64 10.22 6.63
C LEU A 101 11.20 9.35 7.75
N LEU A 102 10.95 9.73 9.01
CA LEU A 102 11.38 8.96 10.17
C LEU A 102 10.32 7.88 10.47
N VAL A 103 10.70 6.62 10.32
CA VAL A 103 9.81 5.45 10.47
C VAL A 103 10.45 4.42 11.39
N TYR A 104 9.65 3.59 12.04
CA TYR A 104 10.17 2.38 12.66
C TYR A 104 10.33 1.33 11.56
N LEU A 105 11.58 0.96 11.27
CA LEU A 105 11.93 -0.07 10.31
C LEU A 105 12.68 -1.20 11.01
N SER A 106 12.16 -2.42 10.84
CA SER A 106 12.82 -3.66 11.28
C SER A 106 13.16 -4.56 10.10
N ASP A 107 13.97 -5.57 10.36
CA ASP A 107 14.16 -6.69 9.46
C ASP A 107 13.05 -7.72 9.70
N ASN A 108 12.49 -8.31 8.64
CA ASN A 108 11.51 -9.40 8.70
C ASN A 108 12.15 -10.78 8.46
N GLY A 109 13.47 -10.85 8.47
CA GLY A 109 14.24 -12.08 8.29
C GLY A 109 14.08 -12.67 6.90
N ASP A 110 13.83 -13.97 6.85
CA ASP A 110 13.65 -14.76 5.63
C ASP A 110 12.24 -14.65 5.03
N TYR A 111 11.35 -13.84 5.62
CA TYR A 111 10.00 -13.67 5.11
C TYR A 111 10.02 -13.06 3.69
N VAL A 112 9.32 -13.70 2.77
CA VAL A 112 9.07 -13.23 1.40
C VAL A 112 7.60 -12.81 1.30
N CYS A 113 7.31 -11.63 0.75
CA CYS A 113 5.92 -11.16 0.61
C CYS A 113 5.09 -12.12 -0.26
N HIS A 114 3.78 -12.18 -0.01
CA HIS A 114 2.92 -13.18 -0.66
C HIS A 114 2.92 -13.07 -2.18
N ILE A 115 3.02 -11.86 -2.74
CA ILE A 115 3.10 -11.64 -4.19
C ILE A 115 4.36 -12.28 -4.77
N CYS A 116 5.52 -12.04 -4.14
CA CYS A 116 6.77 -12.68 -4.56
C CYS A 116 6.75 -14.19 -4.35
N GLN A 117 6.16 -14.68 -3.26
CA GLN A 117 6.00 -16.12 -3.04
C GLN A 117 5.16 -16.75 -4.16
N ASP A 118 4.05 -16.13 -4.55
CA ASP A 118 3.17 -16.66 -5.58
C ASP A 118 3.80 -16.55 -6.98
N LYS A 119 4.59 -15.51 -7.28
CA LYS A 119 5.40 -15.42 -8.51
C LYS A 119 6.52 -16.48 -8.58
N ASN A 120 7.14 -16.79 -7.45
CA ASN A 120 8.23 -17.77 -7.37
C ASN A 120 7.74 -19.22 -7.36
N LYS A 121 6.44 -19.48 -7.17
CA LYS A 121 5.87 -20.83 -7.28
C LYS A 121 5.86 -21.27 -8.74
N LYS A 122 6.66 -22.29 -9.05
CA LYS A 122 6.50 -23.08 -10.28
C LYS A 122 5.22 -23.91 -10.16
N LEU A 123 4.12 -23.40 -10.71
CA LEU A 123 2.87 -24.16 -10.79
C LEU A 123 3.04 -25.35 -11.74
N THR A 124 2.67 -26.53 -11.27
CA THR A 124 2.55 -27.73 -12.11
C THR A 124 1.42 -27.57 -13.13
N ALA A 125 1.44 -28.34 -14.23
CA ALA A 125 0.42 -28.27 -15.27
C ALA A 125 -1.01 -28.53 -14.72
N PHE A 126 -1.11 -29.44 -13.75
CA PHE A 126 -2.38 -29.77 -13.09
C PHE A 126 -2.91 -28.62 -12.22
N GLU A 127 -2.02 -27.89 -11.53
CA GLU A 127 -2.41 -26.72 -10.73
C GLU A 127 -2.85 -25.55 -11.61
N LYS A 128 -2.21 -25.35 -12.77
CA LYS A 128 -2.65 -24.36 -13.77
C LYS A 128 -4.07 -24.69 -14.27
N LEU A 129 -4.33 -25.96 -14.58
CA LEU A 129 -5.66 -26.42 -15.02
C LEU A 129 -6.71 -26.28 -13.90
N LYS A 130 -6.36 -26.62 -12.66
CA LYS A 130 -7.25 -26.48 -11.50
C LYS A 130 -7.56 -25.02 -11.17
N GLN A 131 -6.61 -24.10 -11.36
CA GLN A 131 -6.84 -22.66 -11.19
C GLN A 131 -7.81 -22.09 -12.25
N LEU A 132 -7.77 -22.61 -13.48
CA LEU A 132 -8.73 -22.21 -14.52
C LEU A 132 -10.16 -22.71 -14.21
N LEU A 133 -10.28 -23.88 -13.59
CA LEU A 133 -11.57 -24.55 -13.34
C LEU A 133 -12.22 -24.18 -12.01
N PHE A 134 -11.44 -23.88 -10.96
CA PHE A 134 -11.94 -23.58 -9.62
C PHE A 134 -11.47 -22.20 -9.17
N ASN A 135 -12.08 -21.16 -9.73
CA ASN A 135 -11.89 -19.80 -9.26
C ASN A 135 -12.67 -19.58 -7.96
N LYS A 136 -11.91 -19.54 -6.85
CA LYS A 136 -12.14 -18.80 -5.58
C LYS A 136 -11.98 -19.67 -4.34
N SER A 137 -10.72 -19.94 -3.99
CA SER A 137 -10.37 -20.26 -2.61
C SER A 137 -10.55 -19.00 -1.75
N PRO A 138 -11.11 -19.08 -0.52
CA PRO A 138 -11.22 -17.94 0.40
C PRO A 138 -9.87 -17.27 0.70
N ARG A 139 -8.77 -18.04 0.72
CA ARG A 139 -7.41 -17.51 0.86
C ARG A 139 -6.95 -16.73 -0.38
N LYS A 140 -7.49 -17.03 -1.57
CA LYS A 140 -7.19 -16.31 -2.82
C LYS A 140 -7.93 -14.97 -2.84
N LEU A 141 -9.20 -14.93 -2.43
CA LEU A 141 -9.96 -13.67 -2.27
C LEU A 141 -9.31 -12.69 -1.28
N ALA A 142 -8.79 -13.19 -0.15
CA ALA A 142 -8.07 -12.33 0.79
C ALA A 142 -6.76 -11.76 0.21
N ARG A 143 -6.16 -12.43 -0.78
CA ARG A 143 -4.92 -12.06 -1.47
C ARG A 143 -5.13 -11.22 -2.72
N GLU A 144 -6.35 -11.12 -3.24
CA GLU A 144 -6.68 -10.31 -4.44
C GLU A 144 -6.45 -8.81 -4.21
N ASN A 145 -6.38 -8.37 -2.95
CA ASN A 145 -6.17 -6.98 -2.56
C ASN A 145 -4.70 -6.65 -2.24
N ASP A 146 -3.81 -7.63 -2.32
CA ASP A 146 -2.39 -7.42 -2.08
C ASP A 146 -1.74 -6.92 -3.38
N PHE A 147 -0.94 -5.85 -3.31
CA PHE A 147 -0.19 -5.35 -4.46
C PHE A 147 1.20 -4.81 -4.08
N ILE A 148 2.12 -4.82 -5.05
CA ILE A 148 3.37 -4.05 -4.98
C ILE A 148 3.12 -2.73 -5.68
N ASP A 149 3.56 -1.63 -5.08
CA ASP A 149 3.26 -0.30 -5.62
C ASP A 149 4.06 0.09 -6.87
N ASP A 150 5.17 -0.60 -7.13
CA ASP A 150 5.89 -0.51 -8.40
C ASP A 150 5.01 -0.90 -9.61
N GLU A 151 3.93 -1.67 -9.38
CA GLU A 151 2.95 -2.06 -10.41
C GLU A 151 1.77 -1.07 -10.52
N PHE A 152 1.75 -0.02 -9.69
CA PHE A 152 0.59 0.86 -9.46
C PHE A 152 0.88 2.34 -9.74
N PHE A 153 2.14 2.70 -9.96
CA PHE A 153 2.62 4.05 -10.28
C PHE A 153 3.36 4.05 -11.62
N ASP A 154 2.71 3.53 -12.66
CA ASP A 154 3.06 3.76 -14.08
C ASP A 154 2.37 5.03 -14.60
#